data_AF-A0A6P0T7P7-F1
#
_entry.id   AF-A0A6P0T7P7-F1
#
_cell.length_a   1.000
_cell.length_b   1.000
_cell.length_c   1.000
_cell.angle_alpha   90.00
_cell.angle_beta   90.00
_cell.angle_gamma   90.00
#
_symmetry.space_group_name_H-M   'P 1'
#
loop_
_entity.id
_entity.type
_entity.pdbx_description
1 polymer ?
#
loop_
_entity_poly.entity_id
_entity_poly.type
_entity_poly.pdbx_seq_one_letter_code
_entity_poly.pdbx_strand_id
1 'polypeptide(L)'
;SVANRNSVVIALPQPNGVSPKAIVSFLNSKLVRFYYLTRLRPGVLEGSSRSHIYPRVLEALPWVRTLDLMSEQQLVEGYNELARLAAIAKNNPDEWLLAEVETRIETSRYKLSDRNLGINFSTWTPDDVLVTVLTLDGNFIRAELFSLDLGNADIAELVYKLLILNSDEEATIPKSIIQKLVIPQDYANLMQTYRQKLADFHQVEADFFAVLQQIDDTVYTMFGLADQKAYIESRLASFPLNKLQPRYPWQTVKPRPIKAYTSDRFA
;
A
#
# COMPACT_ATOMS: atom_id res chain seq x y z
N SER A 1 -1.69 -29.67 6.56
CA SER A 1 -2.97 -29.86 5.86
C SER A 1 -2.96 -29.05 4.57
N VAL A 2 -3.30 -29.69 3.44
CA VAL A 2 -3.44 -29.06 2.12
C VAL A 2 -4.56 -28.00 2.10
N ALA A 3 -5.55 -28.12 3.01
CA ALA A 3 -6.68 -27.20 3.12
C ALA A 3 -6.32 -25.76 3.57
N ASN A 4 -5.10 -25.53 4.07
CA ASN A 4 -4.62 -24.19 4.47
C ASN A 4 -3.81 -23.47 3.37
N ARG A 5 -3.75 -24.03 2.15
CA ARG A 5 -3.16 -23.34 1.00
C ARG A 5 -4.30 -22.97 0.04
N ASN A 6 -4.72 -21.70 0.07
CA ASN A 6 -5.71 -21.09 -0.84
C ASN A 6 -7.20 -21.47 -0.60
N SER A 7 -7.68 -21.40 0.65
CA SER A 7 -9.10 -21.55 0.97
C SER A 7 -9.76 -20.21 1.30
N VAL A 8 -11.05 -20.07 0.96
CA VAL A 8 -11.89 -18.90 1.26
C VAL A 8 -13.07 -19.37 2.11
N VAL A 9 -13.43 -18.59 3.13
CA VAL A 9 -14.66 -18.80 3.91
C VAL A 9 -15.78 -17.99 3.28
N ILE A 10 -16.90 -18.63 2.96
CA ILE A 10 -18.09 -18.00 2.37
C ILE A 10 -19.21 -18.03 3.41
N ALA A 11 -19.74 -16.86 3.76
CA ALA A 11 -20.95 -16.73 4.56
C ALA A 11 -22.12 -16.37 3.64
N LEU A 12 -23.22 -17.12 3.73
CA LEU A 12 -24.44 -16.86 2.97
C LEU A 12 -25.38 -15.98 3.79
N PRO A 13 -25.94 -14.90 3.21
CA PRO A 13 -26.86 -14.05 3.93
C PRO A 13 -28.16 -14.78 4.25
N GLN A 14 -28.71 -14.51 5.43
CA GLN A 14 -30.03 -15.02 5.80
C GLN A 14 -31.13 -14.22 5.07
N PRO A 15 -32.22 -14.87 4.63
CA PRO A 15 -33.38 -14.16 4.09
C PRO A 15 -33.92 -13.16 5.12
N ASN A 16 -34.14 -11.91 4.71
CA ASN A 16 -34.58 -10.80 5.58
C ASN A 16 -33.62 -10.45 6.74
N GLY A 17 -32.36 -10.91 6.67
CA GLY A 17 -31.32 -10.54 7.63
C GLY A 17 -30.70 -9.17 7.32
N VAL A 18 -29.71 -8.79 8.13
CA VAL A 18 -28.91 -7.57 7.94
C VAL A 18 -28.27 -7.57 6.55
N SER A 19 -28.22 -6.40 5.93
CA SER A 19 -27.55 -6.18 4.65
C SER A 19 -26.13 -6.76 4.65
N PRO A 20 -25.77 -7.58 3.64
CA PRO A 20 -24.41 -8.13 3.53
C PRO A 20 -23.33 -7.04 3.51
N LYS A 21 -23.65 -5.87 2.93
CA LYS A 21 -22.74 -4.73 2.88
C LYS A 21 -22.45 -4.16 4.27
N ALA A 22 -23.48 -4.08 5.13
CA ALA A 22 -23.31 -3.66 6.51
C ALA A 22 -22.45 -4.65 7.31
N ILE A 23 -22.66 -5.97 7.11
CA ILE A 23 -21.81 -7.00 7.70
C ILE A 23 -20.35 -6.83 7.24
N VAL A 24 -20.11 -6.60 5.94
CA VAL A 24 -18.74 -6.42 5.43
C VAL A 24 -18.09 -5.15 6.00
N SER A 25 -18.82 -4.04 6.12
CA SER A 25 -18.31 -2.83 6.79
C SER A 25 -17.91 -3.12 8.24
N PHE A 26 -18.76 -3.82 8.99
CA PHE A 26 -18.43 -4.24 10.35
C PHE A 26 -17.18 -5.13 10.40
N LEU A 27 -17.08 -6.14 9.54
CA LEU A 27 -15.94 -7.06 9.50
C LEU A 27 -14.60 -6.35 9.22
N ASN A 28 -14.64 -5.22 8.50
CA ASN A 28 -13.46 -4.39 8.21
C ASN A 28 -13.19 -3.29 9.27
N SER A 29 -14.02 -3.18 10.31
CA SER A 29 -13.85 -2.18 11.36
C SER A 29 -12.67 -2.46 12.30
N LYS A 30 -12.16 -1.39 12.92
CA LYS A 30 -11.15 -1.47 13.99
C LYS A 30 -11.62 -2.29 15.18
N LEU A 31 -12.91 -2.28 15.52
CA LEU A 31 -13.44 -3.07 16.63
C LEU A 31 -13.27 -4.58 16.36
N VAL A 32 -13.62 -5.04 15.16
CA VAL A 32 -13.42 -6.44 14.75
C VAL A 32 -11.95 -6.79 14.75
N ARG A 33 -11.09 -5.93 14.18
CA ARG A 33 -9.65 -6.14 14.19
C ARG A 33 -9.09 -6.23 15.61
N PHE A 34 -9.51 -5.34 16.51
CA PHE A 34 -9.10 -5.36 17.91
C PHE A 34 -9.53 -6.65 18.60
N TYR A 35 -10.79 -7.06 18.46
CA TYR A 35 -11.31 -8.28 19.07
C TYR A 35 -10.60 -9.53 18.51
N TYR A 36 -10.44 -9.59 17.19
CA TYR A 36 -9.70 -10.65 16.50
C TYR A 36 -8.27 -10.76 17.05
N LEU A 37 -7.52 -9.66 17.08
CA LEU A 37 -6.12 -9.67 17.50
C LEU A 37 -5.89 -9.92 18.99
N THR A 38 -6.78 -9.43 19.86
CA THR A 38 -6.59 -9.49 21.32
C THR A 38 -7.28 -10.69 21.96
N ARG A 39 -8.52 -11.00 21.56
CA ARG A 39 -9.36 -12.00 22.21
C ARG A 39 -9.26 -13.35 21.54
N LEU A 40 -9.32 -13.39 20.21
CA LEU A 40 -9.32 -14.65 19.45
C LEU A 40 -7.90 -15.20 19.25
N ARG A 41 -6.87 -14.37 19.44
CA ARG A 41 -5.42 -14.69 19.30
C ARG A 41 -5.05 -15.55 18.08
N PRO A 42 -5.61 -15.30 16.88
CA PRO A 42 -5.42 -16.14 15.71
C PRO A 42 -4.01 -16.07 15.08
N GLY A 43 -3.11 -15.23 15.62
CA GLY A 43 -1.73 -15.07 15.13
C GLY A 43 -0.67 -14.74 16.18
N VAL A 44 -0.90 -15.04 17.48
CA VAL A 44 -0.01 -14.54 18.56
C VAL A 44 1.21 -15.43 18.83
N LEU A 45 1.31 -16.65 18.29
CA LEU A 45 2.31 -17.59 18.81
C LEU A 45 3.77 -17.40 18.35
N GLU A 46 4.09 -16.73 17.23
CA GLU A 46 5.49 -16.68 16.74
C GLU A 46 5.86 -15.44 15.90
N GLY A 47 5.15 -14.31 16.04
CA GLY A 47 5.37 -13.17 15.13
C GLY A 47 5.16 -13.53 13.65
N SER A 48 4.47 -14.65 13.38
CA SER A 48 4.30 -15.20 12.05
C SER A 48 3.12 -14.54 11.34
N SER A 49 3.35 -14.21 10.09
CA SER A 49 2.51 -13.56 9.08
C SER A 49 1.21 -14.29 8.70
N ARG A 50 0.64 -15.10 9.60
CA ARG A 50 -0.47 -16.01 9.31
C ARG A 50 -1.72 -15.64 10.10
N SER A 51 -2.37 -14.55 9.70
CA SER A 51 -3.75 -14.26 10.10
C SER A 51 -4.68 -15.28 9.42
N HIS A 52 -5.12 -16.29 10.15
CA HIS A 52 -6.11 -17.25 9.66
C HIS A 52 -7.52 -16.85 10.12
N ILE A 53 -8.49 -16.90 9.22
CA ILE A 53 -9.91 -16.79 9.54
C ILE A 53 -10.53 -18.17 9.31
N TYR A 54 -11.01 -18.79 10.38
CA TYR A 54 -11.77 -20.05 10.33
C TYR A 54 -13.26 -19.75 10.56
N PRO A 55 -14.20 -20.60 10.11
CA PRO A 55 -15.63 -20.42 10.39
C PRO A 55 -15.93 -20.16 11.88
N ARG A 56 -15.32 -20.93 12.80
CA ARG A 56 -15.43 -20.74 14.25
C ARG A 56 -15.00 -19.35 14.75
N VAL A 57 -14.12 -18.67 14.03
CA VAL A 57 -13.66 -17.31 14.36
C VAL A 57 -14.76 -16.32 14.01
N LEU A 58 -15.41 -16.48 12.85
CA LEU A 58 -16.54 -15.65 12.44
C LEU A 58 -17.74 -15.85 13.37
N GLU A 59 -18.03 -17.08 13.78
CA GLU A 59 -19.10 -17.41 14.74
C GLU A 59 -18.87 -16.77 16.12
N ALA A 60 -17.61 -16.54 16.49
CA ALA A 60 -17.24 -15.95 17.78
C ALA A 60 -17.14 -14.41 17.76
N LEU A 61 -17.33 -13.77 16.59
CA LEU A 61 -17.32 -12.32 16.50
C LEU A 61 -18.58 -11.75 17.18
N PRO A 62 -18.43 -10.67 17.96
CA PRO A 62 -19.59 -10.05 18.59
C PRO A 62 -20.49 -9.44 17.53
N TRP A 63 -21.79 -9.58 17.70
CA TRP A 63 -22.80 -8.87 16.91
C TRP A 63 -23.88 -8.33 17.83
N VAL A 64 -24.45 -7.18 17.49
CA VAL A 64 -25.54 -6.59 18.26
C VAL A 64 -26.83 -7.39 18.10
N ARG A 65 -27.64 -7.47 19.15
CA ARG A 65 -28.91 -8.22 19.09
C ARG A 65 -29.90 -7.61 18.10
N THR A 66 -29.93 -6.29 18.03
CA THR A 66 -30.76 -5.50 17.14
C THR A 66 -29.92 -4.38 16.56
N LEU A 67 -29.80 -4.35 15.24
CA LEU A 67 -29.19 -3.24 14.51
C LEU A 67 -30.28 -2.22 14.19
N ASP A 68 -30.08 -0.96 14.56
CA ASP A 68 -31.00 0.10 14.14
C ASP A 68 -30.81 0.45 12.66
N LEU A 69 -31.90 0.90 12.03
CA LEU A 69 -31.92 1.16 10.59
C LEU A 69 -30.94 2.26 10.15
N MET A 70 -30.67 3.25 11.02
CA MET A 70 -29.75 4.35 10.69
C MET A 70 -28.31 3.84 10.64
N SER A 71 -27.88 3.09 11.66
CA SER A 71 -26.56 2.44 11.67
C SER A 71 -26.39 1.48 10.51
N GLU A 72 -27.42 0.68 10.19
CA GLU A 72 -27.35 -0.22 9.02
C GLU A 72 -27.14 0.58 7.72
N GLN A 73 -27.92 1.63 7.50
CA GLN A 73 -27.80 2.48 6.32
C GLN A 73 -26.42 3.12 6.22
N GLN A 74 -25.90 3.69 7.32
CA GLN A 74 -24.56 4.28 7.36
C GLN A 74 -23.46 3.28 7.00
N LEU A 75 -23.56 2.04 7.49
CA LEU A 75 -22.60 0.98 7.15
C LEU A 75 -22.70 0.57 5.67
N VAL A 76 -23.91 0.54 5.09
CA VAL A 76 -24.12 0.25 3.66
C VAL A 76 -23.56 1.36 2.78
N GLU A 77 -23.81 2.62 3.13
CA GLU A 77 -23.28 3.79 2.42
C GLU A 77 -21.75 3.81 2.48
N GLY A 78 -21.17 3.61 3.66
CA GLY A 78 -19.72 3.49 3.84
C GLY A 78 -19.12 2.37 2.99
N TYR A 79 -19.76 1.20 2.92
CA TYR A 79 -19.31 0.12 2.03
C TYR A 79 -19.27 0.56 0.56
N ASN A 80 -20.36 1.16 0.08
CA ASN A 80 -20.47 1.56 -1.33
C ASN A 80 -19.42 2.60 -1.68
N GLU A 81 -19.17 3.54 -0.76
CA GLU A 81 -18.20 4.60 -0.96
C GLU A 81 -16.76 4.06 -0.92
N LEU A 82 -16.42 3.17 0.02
CA LEU A 82 -15.13 2.47 0.00
C LEU A 82 -14.94 1.69 -1.30
N ALA A 83 -15.96 1.01 -1.80
CA ALA A 83 -15.87 0.27 -3.07
C ALA A 83 -15.61 1.20 -4.26
N ARG A 84 -16.27 2.37 -4.29
CA ARG A 84 -16.06 3.40 -5.30
C ARG A 84 -14.64 3.96 -5.25
N LEU A 85 -14.17 4.37 -4.07
CA LEU A 85 -12.83 4.91 -3.86
C LEU A 85 -11.74 3.87 -4.15
N ALA A 86 -11.94 2.61 -3.74
CA ALA A 86 -11.01 1.52 -4.04
C ALA A 86 -10.89 1.27 -5.55
N ALA A 87 -12.00 1.38 -6.31
CA ALA A 87 -11.97 1.25 -7.76
C ALA A 87 -11.15 2.36 -8.43
N ILE A 88 -11.19 3.58 -7.88
CA ILE A 88 -10.37 4.71 -8.36
C ILE A 88 -8.90 4.50 -7.98
N ALA A 89 -8.65 4.15 -6.71
CA ALA A 89 -7.30 3.96 -6.17
C ALA A 89 -6.54 2.77 -6.80
N LYS A 90 -7.25 1.87 -7.49
CA LYS A 90 -6.61 0.81 -8.29
C LYS A 90 -5.68 1.38 -9.38
N ASN A 91 -5.95 2.60 -9.86
CA ASN A 91 -5.08 3.29 -10.81
C ASN A 91 -3.95 4.01 -10.06
N ASN A 92 -3.03 3.24 -9.47
CA ASN A 92 -1.89 3.78 -8.75
C ASN A 92 -1.02 4.64 -9.71
N PRO A 93 -0.75 5.93 -9.39
CA PRO A 93 0.06 6.81 -10.22
C PRO A 93 1.47 6.27 -10.51
N ASP A 94 2.08 5.54 -9.57
CA ASP A 94 3.41 4.95 -9.73
C ASP A 94 3.39 3.79 -10.72
N GLU A 95 2.37 2.91 -10.66
CA GLU A 95 2.20 1.83 -11.66
C GLU A 95 1.92 2.40 -13.05
N TRP A 96 1.07 3.44 -13.12
CA TRP A 96 0.81 4.17 -14.37
C TRP A 96 2.09 4.81 -14.93
N LEU A 97 2.90 5.45 -14.10
CA LEU A 97 4.16 6.09 -14.53
C LEU A 97 5.11 5.08 -15.17
N LEU A 98 5.30 3.91 -14.53
CA LEU A 98 6.16 2.86 -15.07
C LEU A 98 5.68 2.36 -16.44
N ALA A 99 4.38 2.08 -16.58
CA ALA A 99 3.80 1.62 -17.84
C ALA A 99 3.90 2.66 -18.97
N GLU A 100 3.72 3.95 -18.65
CA GLU A 100 3.86 5.04 -19.61
C GLU A 100 5.32 5.25 -20.04
N VAL A 101 6.27 5.12 -19.11
CA VAL A 101 7.70 5.17 -19.44
C VAL A 101 8.03 4.07 -20.44
N GLU A 102 7.65 2.82 -20.15
CA GLU A 102 7.87 1.68 -21.05
C GLU A 102 7.29 1.91 -22.44
N THR A 103 6.07 2.44 -22.52
CA THR A 103 5.41 2.72 -23.81
C THR A 103 6.12 3.83 -24.59
N ARG A 104 6.50 4.93 -23.94
CA ARG A 104 7.04 6.12 -24.63
C ARG A 104 8.48 5.93 -25.09
N ILE A 105 9.30 5.18 -24.34
CA ILE A 105 10.71 4.94 -24.70
C ILE A 105 10.88 4.07 -25.96
N GLU A 106 9.83 3.40 -26.43
CA GLU A 106 9.82 2.69 -27.72
C GLU A 106 9.89 3.65 -28.90
N THR A 107 9.21 4.80 -28.78
CA THR A 107 9.11 5.77 -29.87
C THR A 107 10.20 6.83 -29.78
N SER A 108 10.39 7.42 -28.59
CA SER A 108 11.33 8.52 -28.40
C SER A 108 11.93 8.52 -27.00
N ARG A 109 13.26 8.44 -26.94
CA ARG A 109 14.00 8.31 -25.69
C ARG A 109 15.30 9.09 -25.65
N TYR A 110 15.75 9.38 -24.44
CA TYR A 110 17.12 9.74 -24.10
C TYR A 110 17.74 8.66 -23.22
N LYS A 111 19.03 8.40 -23.39
CA LYS A 111 19.85 7.81 -22.33
C LYS A 111 20.35 8.93 -21.45
N LEU A 112 20.45 8.73 -20.13
CA LEU A 112 21.00 9.77 -19.24
C LEU A 112 22.44 10.16 -19.59
N SER A 113 23.19 9.28 -20.27
CA SER A 113 24.52 9.55 -20.80
C SER A 113 24.56 10.31 -22.13
N ASP A 114 23.40 10.63 -22.72
CA ASP A 114 23.35 11.39 -23.97
C ASP A 114 23.81 12.84 -23.74
N ARG A 115 24.65 13.35 -24.65
CA ARG A 115 25.20 14.71 -24.59
C ARG A 115 24.13 15.80 -24.55
N ASN A 116 22.95 15.52 -25.12
CA ASN A 116 21.83 16.44 -25.17
C ASN A 116 21.30 16.82 -23.78
N LEU A 117 21.48 15.94 -22.79
CA LEU A 117 21.07 16.20 -21.41
C LEU A 117 22.14 16.92 -20.59
N GLY A 118 23.40 16.94 -21.05
CA GLY A 118 24.50 17.64 -20.36
C GLY A 118 24.84 17.10 -18.96
N ILE A 119 24.37 15.90 -18.61
CA ILE A 119 24.50 15.32 -17.27
C ILE A 119 25.96 14.91 -17.02
N ASN A 120 26.50 15.33 -15.87
CA ASN A 120 27.84 15.00 -15.44
C ASN A 120 27.83 13.94 -14.33
N PHE A 121 28.35 12.75 -14.61
CA PHE A 121 28.41 11.64 -13.65
C PHE A 121 29.69 11.60 -12.79
N SER A 122 30.56 12.60 -12.89
CA SER A 122 31.84 12.63 -12.15
C SER A 122 31.68 12.78 -10.64
N THR A 123 30.61 13.43 -10.19
CA THR A 123 30.27 13.63 -8.77
C THR A 123 29.45 12.49 -8.18
N TRP A 124 29.07 11.51 -9.01
CA TRP A 124 28.34 10.33 -8.57
C TRP A 124 29.28 9.26 -8.03
N THR A 125 28.81 8.51 -7.03
CA THR A 125 29.60 7.48 -6.34
C THR A 125 30.23 6.46 -7.30
N PRO A 126 31.46 5.98 -7.02
CA PRO A 126 32.03 4.84 -7.72
C PRO A 126 31.41 3.50 -7.29
N ASP A 127 30.81 3.45 -6.10
CA ASP A 127 30.28 2.23 -5.48
C ASP A 127 28.79 2.04 -5.74
N ASP A 128 28.30 0.82 -5.52
CA ASP A 128 26.88 0.52 -5.59
C ASP A 128 26.13 1.15 -4.40
N VAL A 129 24.95 1.72 -4.65
CA VAL A 129 24.18 2.49 -3.65
C VAL A 129 22.95 1.70 -3.21
N LEU A 130 22.71 1.60 -1.90
CA LEU A 130 21.44 1.06 -1.40
C LEU A 130 20.27 1.98 -1.78
N VAL A 131 19.17 1.40 -2.26
CA VAL A 131 17.97 2.18 -2.64
C VAL A 131 17.47 3.04 -1.48
N THR A 132 17.56 2.54 -0.25
CA THR A 132 17.10 3.20 0.98
C THR A 132 17.88 4.46 1.36
N VAL A 133 19.10 4.67 0.86
CA VAL A 133 19.89 5.88 1.15
C VAL A 133 19.71 6.97 0.07
N LEU A 134 18.97 6.68 -1.00
CA LEU A 134 18.69 7.65 -2.04
C LEU A 134 17.70 8.70 -1.56
N THR A 135 17.99 9.96 -1.85
CA THR A 135 17.08 11.08 -1.62
C THR A 135 17.02 11.99 -2.84
N LEU A 136 15.87 12.63 -3.04
CA LEU A 136 15.64 13.63 -4.08
C LEU A 136 15.71 15.03 -3.46
N ASP A 137 16.50 15.91 -4.06
CA ASP A 137 16.64 17.31 -3.64
C ASP A 137 16.69 18.23 -4.87
N GLY A 138 15.53 18.74 -5.28
CA GLY A 138 15.39 19.56 -6.48
C GLY A 138 15.83 18.82 -7.75
N ASN A 139 16.87 19.33 -8.41
CA ASN A 139 17.50 18.73 -9.59
C ASN A 139 18.59 17.68 -9.24
N PHE A 140 18.80 17.37 -7.96
CA PHE A 140 19.81 16.44 -7.51
C PHE A 140 19.21 15.14 -6.99
N ILE A 141 19.86 14.03 -7.32
CA ILE A 141 19.71 12.78 -6.57
C ILE A 141 20.93 12.67 -5.65
N ARG A 142 20.72 12.40 -4.37
CA ARG A 142 21.78 12.28 -3.36
C ARG A 142 21.87 10.87 -2.81
N ALA A 143 23.09 10.43 -2.54
CA ALA A 143 23.44 9.17 -1.91
C ALA A 143 24.57 9.42 -0.91
N GLU A 144 24.22 9.56 0.37
CA GLU A 144 25.17 9.92 1.44
C GLU A 144 26.00 11.17 1.12
N LEU A 145 27.30 11.02 0.82
CA LEU A 145 28.24 12.08 0.49
C LEU A 145 28.27 12.45 -1.01
N PHE A 146 27.57 11.67 -1.85
CA PHE A 146 27.57 11.83 -3.30
C PHE A 146 26.28 12.45 -3.80
N SER A 147 26.38 13.18 -4.91
CA SER A 147 25.23 13.81 -5.56
C SER A 147 25.37 13.79 -7.06
N LEU A 148 24.25 13.55 -7.75
CA LEU A 148 24.14 13.60 -9.18
C LEU A 148 23.20 14.74 -9.57
N ASP A 149 23.74 15.76 -10.22
CA ASP A 149 22.98 16.86 -10.80
C ASP A 149 22.42 16.44 -12.15
N LEU A 150 21.09 16.46 -12.29
CA LEU A 150 20.43 16.16 -13.57
C LEU A 150 20.04 17.41 -14.36
N GLY A 151 20.38 18.61 -13.87
CA GLY A 151 20.12 19.90 -14.51
C GLY A 151 18.65 20.30 -14.62
N ASN A 152 17.72 19.38 -14.35
CA ASN A 152 16.29 19.57 -14.46
C ASN A 152 15.57 18.74 -13.38
N ALA A 153 14.64 19.38 -12.66
CA ALA A 153 13.91 18.75 -11.56
C ALA A 153 12.94 17.64 -12.03
N ASP A 154 12.33 17.76 -13.21
CA ASP A 154 11.47 16.70 -13.76
C ASP A 154 12.28 15.45 -14.10
N ILE A 155 13.49 15.63 -14.65
CA ILE A 155 14.41 14.52 -14.90
C ILE A 155 14.84 13.88 -13.58
N ALA A 156 15.23 14.69 -12.59
CA ALA A 156 15.63 14.20 -11.26
C ALA A 156 14.52 13.37 -10.60
N GLU A 157 13.29 13.89 -10.59
CA GLU A 157 12.14 13.19 -10.02
C GLU A 157 11.83 11.88 -10.78
N LEU A 158 11.81 11.92 -12.12
CA LEU A 158 11.55 10.73 -12.94
C LEU A 158 12.60 9.65 -12.68
N VAL A 159 13.88 10.01 -12.74
CA VAL A 159 14.98 9.06 -12.52
C VAL A 159 14.93 8.49 -11.12
N TYR A 160 14.70 9.33 -10.10
CA TYR A 160 14.52 8.88 -8.73
C TYR A 160 13.37 7.87 -8.61
N LYS A 161 12.21 8.17 -9.21
CA LYS A 161 11.05 7.26 -9.24
C LYS A 161 11.36 5.92 -9.91
N LEU A 162 12.02 5.94 -11.07
CA LEU A 162 12.41 4.71 -11.76
C LEU A 162 13.36 3.83 -10.94
N LEU A 163 14.25 4.45 -10.16
CA LEU A 163 15.20 3.72 -9.30
C LEU A 163 14.50 3.09 -8.09
N ILE A 164 13.63 3.83 -7.39
CA ILE A 164 12.97 3.33 -6.18
C ILE A 164 11.83 2.35 -6.48
N LEU A 165 11.09 2.55 -7.57
CA LEU A 165 9.90 1.74 -7.88
C LEU A 165 10.29 0.36 -8.43
N ASN A 166 11.33 0.29 -9.28
CA ASN A 166 11.80 -0.96 -9.89
C ASN A 166 12.70 -1.81 -8.99
N SER A 167 13.10 -1.29 -7.83
CA SER A 167 14.05 -1.97 -6.94
C SER A 167 13.40 -2.41 -5.63
N ASP A 168 13.92 -3.48 -5.02
CA ASP A 168 13.57 -3.85 -3.65
C ASP A 168 14.28 -2.92 -2.65
N GLU A 169 13.74 -2.74 -1.44
CA GLU A 169 14.32 -1.85 -0.42
C GLU A 169 15.77 -2.24 -0.02
N GLU A 170 16.10 -3.53 -0.08
CA GLU A 170 17.44 -4.05 0.20
C GLU A 170 18.36 -4.09 -1.04
N ALA A 171 17.86 -3.68 -2.21
CA ALA A 171 18.64 -3.74 -3.45
C ALA A 171 19.69 -2.63 -3.50
N THR A 172 20.82 -2.95 -4.13
CA THR A 172 21.83 -1.97 -4.50
C THR A 172 21.65 -1.57 -5.96
N ILE A 173 21.95 -0.31 -6.27
CA ILE A 173 21.90 0.28 -7.61
C ILE A 173 23.35 0.49 -8.07
N PRO A 174 23.83 -0.31 -9.03
CA PRO A 174 25.12 -0.08 -9.65
C PRO A 174 25.16 1.22 -10.43
N LYS A 175 26.31 1.88 -10.41
CA LYS A 175 26.58 3.08 -11.23
C LYS A 175 26.22 2.88 -12.71
N SER A 176 26.49 1.69 -13.24
CA SER A 176 26.21 1.37 -14.63
C SER A 176 24.72 1.35 -14.96
N ILE A 177 23.84 1.10 -13.98
CA ILE A 177 22.38 1.15 -14.19
C ILE A 177 21.96 2.60 -14.43
N ILE A 178 22.42 3.53 -13.59
CA ILE A 178 22.06 4.96 -13.71
C ILE A 178 22.52 5.53 -15.05
N GLN A 179 23.76 5.25 -15.47
CA GLN A 179 24.29 5.77 -16.74
C GLN A 179 23.57 5.20 -17.99
N LYS A 180 23.05 3.98 -17.87
CA LYS A 180 22.32 3.29 -18.95
C LYS A 180 20.81 3.53 -18.87
N LEU A 181 20.33 4.23 -17.84
CA LEU A 181 18.92 4.47 -17.65
C LEU A 181 18.39 5.28 -18.83
N VAL A 182 17.21 4.85 -19.29
CA VAL A 182 16.52 5.43 -20.44
C VAL A 182 15.28 6.14 -19.92
N ILE A 183 15.05 7.34 -20.43
CA ILE A 183 13.87 8.15 -20.11
C ILE A 183 13.18 8.61 -21.40
N PRO A 184 11.86 8.85 -21.39
CA PRO A 184 11.15 9.46 -22.52
C PRO A 184 11.66 10.88 -22.83
N GLN A 185 11.66 11.29 -24.10
CA GLN A 185 12.08 12.66 -24.45
C GLN A 185 11.09 13.73 -24.00
N ASP A 186 9.81 13.37 -23.88
CA ASP A 186 8.70 14.21 -23.42
C ASP A 186 8.51 14.14 -21.89
N TYR A 187 9.59 13.85 -21.14
CA TYR A 187 9.56 13.65 -19.69
C TYR A 187 8.85 14.77 -18.93
N ALA A 188 8.93 16.03 -19.38
CA ALA A 188 8.29 17.16 -18.71
C ALA A 188 6.75 17.02 -18.71
N ASN A 189 6.15 16.67 -19.86
CA ASN A 189 4.71 16.45 -19.98
C ASN A 189 4.27 15.20 -19.20
N LEU A 190 5.08 14.15 -19.23
CA LEU A 190 4.84 12.93 -18.46
C LEU A 190 4.81 13.23 -16.95
N MET A 191 5.82 13.94 -16.45
CA MET A 191 5.93 14.29 -15.02
C MET A 191 4.86 15.28 -14.57
N GLN A 192 4.44 16.22 -15.44
CA GLN A 192 3.29 17.08 -15.15
C GLN A 192 2.01 16.26 -14.94
N THR A 193 1.75 15.30 -15.84
CA THR A 193 0.57 14.42 -15.75
C THR A 193 0.65 13.51 -14.52
N TYR A 194 1.85 12.98 -14.22
CA TYR A 194 2.11 12.21 -13.02
C TYR A 194 1.75 12.97 -11.75
N ARG A 195 2.23 14.22 -11.60
CA ARG A 195 1.95 15.04 -10.41
C ARG A 195 0.46 15.35 -10.25
N GLN A 196 -0.26 15.59 -11.36
CA GLN A 196 -1.71 15.76 -11.31
C GLN A 196 -2.39 14.49 -10.80
N LYS A 197 -2.04 13.33 -11.37
CA LYS A 197 -2.57 12.03 -10.93
C LYS A 197 -2.25 11.75 -9.46
N LEU A 198 -1.05 12.09 -9.01
CA LEU A 198 -0.62 11.92 -7.62
C LEU A 198 -1.44 12.81 -6.67
N ALA A 199 -1.71 14.07 -7.04
CA ALA A 199 -2.54 14.97 -6.25
C ALA A 199 -3.99 14.45 -6.14
N ASP A 200 -4.58 14.04 -7.27
CA ASP A 200 -5.93 13.45 -7.29
C ASP A 200 -5.98 12.17 -6.44
N PHE A 201 -4.90 11.37 -6.50
CA PHE A 201 -4.77 10.12 -5.77
C PHE A 201 -4.65 10.33 -4.25
N HIS A 202 -3.87 11.32 -3.78
CA HIS A 202 -3.80 11.65 -2.34
C HIS A 202 -5.16 12.05 -1.77
N GLN A 203 -5.99 12.76 -2.55
CA GLN A 203 -7.35 13.09 -2.13
C GLN A 203 -8.20 11.82 -1.97
N VAL A 204 -8.09 10.87 -2.90
CA VAL A 204 -8.79 9.58 -2.82
C VAL A 204 -8.36 8.78 -1.58
N GLU A 205 -7.07 8.76 -1.24
CA GLU A 205 -6.60 8.12 -0.01
C GLU A 205 -7.18 8.77 1.25
N ALA A 206 -7.15 10.10 1.33
CA ALA A 206 -7.69 10.85 2.45
C ALA A 206 -9.20 10.58 2.63
N ASP A 207 -9.95 10.61 1.53
CA ASP A 207 -11.39 10.30 1.52
C ASP A 207 -11.63 8.84 1.95
N PHE A 208 -10.80 7.90 1.51
CA PHE A 208 -10.92 6.49 1.88
C PHE A 208 -10.74 6.29 3.39
N PHE A 209 -9.74 6.95 3.99
CA PHE A 209 -9.55 6.89 5.44
C PHE A 209 -10.66 7.59 6.23
N ALA A 210 -11.23 8.68 5.70
CA ALA A 210 -12.38 9.33 6.31
C ALA A 210 -13.61 8.41 6.36
N VAL A 211 -13.89 7.68 5.27
CA VAL A 211 -15.00 6.71 5.22
C VAL A 211 -14.75 5.51 6.15
N LEU A 212 -13.51 5.01 6.23
CA LEU A 212 -13.16 3.99 7.23
C LEU A 212 -13.43 4.48 8.65
N GLN A 213 -13.06 5.72 8.96
CA GLN A 213 -13.31 6.30 10.28
C GLN A 213 -14.81 6.45 10.56
N GLN A 214 -15.62 6.84 9.56
CA GLN A 214 -17.07 6.89 9.69
C GLN A 214 -17.66 5.50 10.00
N ILE A 215 -17.19 4.45 9.32
CA ILE A 215 -17.61 3.07 9.58
C ILE A 215 -17.24 2.67 11.02
N ASP A 216 -16.01 2.96 11.44
CA ASP A 216 -15.57 2.68 12.82
C ASP A 216 -16.45 3.38 13.84
N ASP A 217 -16.77 4.66 13.62
CA ASP A 217 -17.59 5.46 14.54
C ASP A 217 -19.03 4.96 14.62
N THR A 218 -19.59 4.53 13.48
CA THR A 218 -20.89 3.86 13.43
C THR A 218 -20.85 2.55 14.21
N VAL A 219 -19.80 1.74 14.04
CA VAL A 219 -19.63 0.48 14.77
C VAL A 219 -19.46 0.72 16.28
N TYR A 220 -18.66 1.70 16.71
CA TYR A 220 -18.54 2.02 18.13
C TYR A 220 -19.88 2.46 18.73
N THR A 221 -20.66 3.26 18.00
CA THR A 221 -22.00 3.69 18.42
C THR A 221 -22.94 2.50 18.56
N MET A 222 -22.96 1.61 17.56
CA MET A 222 -23.75 0.38 17.54
C MET A 222 -23.50 -0.49 18.79
N PHE A 223 -22.25 -0.59 19.27
CA PHE A 223 -21.90 -1.35 20.47
C PHE A 223 -21.95 -0.54 21.78
N GLY A 224 -22.26 0.77 21.74
CA GLY A 224 -22.22 1.65 22.90
C GLY A 224 -20.82 1.86 23.47
N LEU A 225 -19.79 1.86 22.60
CA LEU A 225 -18.36 1.92 22.95
C LEU A 225 -17.71 3.25 22.57
N ALA A 226 -18.48 4.34 22.47
CA ALA A 226 -17.96 5.65 22.07
C ALA A 226 -16.86 6.16 23.01
N ASP A 227 -16.97 5.88 24.31
CA ASP A 227 -15.98 6.21 25.35
C ASP A 227 -14.71 5.35 25.29
N GLN A 228 -14.79 4.13 24.73
CA GLN A 228 -13.67 3.20 24.60
C GLN A 228 -12.91 3.33 23.27
N LYS A 229 -13.41 4.13 22.32
CA LYS A 229 -12.79 4.35 21.01
C LYS A 229 -11.30 4.66 21.11
N ALA A 230 -10.92 5.65 21.91
CA ALA A 230 -9.52 6.08 22.05
C ALA A 230 -8.62 4.96 22.59
N TYR A 231 -9.11 4.16 23.54
CA TYR A 231 -8.38 3.01 24.05
C TYR A 231 -8.15 1.97 22.96
N ILE A 232 -9.20 1.58 22.23
CA ILE A 232 -9.10 0.57 21.16
C ILE A 232 -8.12 1.01 20.07
N GLU A 233 -8.24 2.25 19.60
CA GLU A 233 -7.38 2.79 18.54
C GLU A 233 -5.92 2.91 19.00
N SER A 234 -5.68 3.38 20.23
CA SER A 234 -4.31 3.45 20.79
C SER A 234 -3.66 2.07 20.90
N ARG A 235 -4.42 1.03 21.27
CA ARG A 235 -3.92 -0.35 21.34
C ARG A 235 -3.59 -0.91 19.97
N LEU A 236 -4.40 -0.63 18.94
CA LEU A 236 -4.11 -1.03 17.56
C LEU A 236 -2.91 -0.29 16.96
N ALA A 237 -2.68 0.96 17.36
CA ALA A 237 -1.53 1.76 16.96
C ALA A 237 -0.22 1.40 17.70
N SER A 238 -0.32 0.61 18.78
CA SER A 238 0.83 0.20 19.59
C SER A 238 1.42 -1.14 19.14
N PHE A 239 2.71 -1.34 19.41
CA PHE A 239 3.35 -2.64 19.23
C PHE A 239 2.72 -3.70 20.16
N PRO A 240 2.50 -4.95 19.69
CA PRO A 240 2.83 -5.49 18.36
C PRO A 240 1.72 -5.35 17.30
N LEU A 241 0.54 -4.84 17.67
CA LEU A 241 -0.65 -4.84 16.80
C LEU A 241 -0.52 -3.90 15.60
N ASN A 242 0.30 -2.85 15.74
CA ASN A 242 0.59 -1.90 14.69
C ASN A 242 1.29 -2.51 13.47
N LYS A 243 1.91 -3.69 13.60
CA LYS A 243 2.49 -4.46 12.49
C LYS A 243 1.46 -5.26 11.69
N LEU A 244 0.24 -5.39 12.19
CA LEU A 244 -0.84 -6.20 11.60
C LEU A 244 -1.91 -5.30 10.96
N GLN A 245 -1.47 -4.29 10.19
CA GLN A 245 -2.38 -3.39 9.46
C GLN A 245 -3.07 -4.12 8.30
N PRO A 246 -4.31 -3.74 7.96
CA PRO A 246 -4.96 -4.23 6.75
C PRO A 246 -4.18 -3.77 5.51
N ARG A 247 -4.36 -4.52 4.43
CA ARG A 247 -3.84 -4.14 3.12
C ARG A 247 -4.81 -3.17 2.46
N TYR A 248 -4.30 -2.07 1.92
CA TYR A 248 -5.09 -1.08 1.20
C TYR A 248 -5.08 -1.32 -0.32
N PRO A 249 -6.12 -0.86 -1.05
CA PRO A 249 -6.26 -1.11 -2.49
C PRO A 249 -5.05 -0.70 -3.34
N TRP A 250 -4.35 0.35 -2.93
CA TRP A 250 -3.21 0.93 -3.64
C TRP A 250 -1.85 0.33 -3.27
N GLN A 251 -1.79 -0.55 -2.29
CA GLN A 251 -0.55 -1.23 -1.92
C GLN A 251 -0.24 -2.33 -2.94
N THR A 252 0.71 -2.05 -3.84
CA THR A 252 1.25 -3.02 -4.79
C THR A 252 1.91 -4.17 -4.04
N VAL A 253 1.48 -5.41 -4.33
CA VAL A 253 2.20 -6.58 -3.83
C VAL A 253 3.33 -6.85 -4.79
N LYS A 254 4.53 -6.40 -4.40
CA LYS A 254 5.75 -7.01 -4.95
C LYS A 254 5.72 -8.47 -4.50
N PRO A 255 5.68 -9.44 -5.43
CA PRO A 255 5.79 -10.83 -5.05
C PRO A 255 7.11 -10.98 -4.31
N ARG A 256 7.06 -11.21 -2.99
CA ARG A 256 8.27 -11.51 -2.24
C ARG A 256 8.92 -12.70 -2.94
N PRO A 257 10.21 -12.65 -3.29
CA PRO A 257 10.90 -13.85 -3.73
C PRO A 257 10.66 -14.89 -2.65
N ILE A 258 10.12 -16.04 -3.05
CA ILE A 258 9.92 -17.16 -2.14
C ILE A 258 11.33 -17.49 -1.66
N LYS A 259 11.72 -17.03 -0.47
CA LYS A 259 12.85 -17.56 0.29
C LYS A 259 12.44 -18.98 0.71
N ALA A 260 12.32 -19.87 -0.28
CA ALA A 260 12.47 -21.28 -0.05
C ALA A 260 13.84 -21.42 0.59
N TYR A 261 13.91 -22.20 1.66
CA TYR A 261 15.12 -22.52 2.39
C TYR A 261 16.20 -23.00 1.41
N THR A 262 16.98 -22.08 0.84
CA THR A 262 18.08 -22.36 -0.11
C THR A 262 19.38 -22.71 0.62
N SER A 263 19.35 -22.74 1.95
CA SER A 263 20.29 -23.52 2.74
C SER A 263 19.51 -24.61 3.44
N ASP A 264 19.68 -25.84 2.95
CA ASP A 264 19.38 -27.01 3.75
C ASP A 264 20.24 -26.93 5.01
N ARG A 265 19.63 -26.78 6.18
CA ARG A 265 20.36 -26.71 7.47
C ARG A 265 20.87 -28.08 7.91
N PHE A 266 20.79 -29.11 7.06
CA PHE A 266 21.17 -30.48 7.35
C PHE A 266 22.08 -31.13 6.29
N ALA A 267 22.79 -30.33 5.47
CA ALA A 267 23.87 -30.85 4.62
C ALA A 267 25.22 -30.87 5.36
#